data_AF-A0AAE0BAX1-F1
#
_entry.id   AF-A0AAE0BAX1-F1
#
_cell.length_a   1.000
_cell.length_b   1.000
_cell.length_c   1.000
_cell.angle_alpha   90.00
_cell.angle_beta   90.00
_cell.angle_gamma   90.00
#
_symmetry.space_group_name_H-M   'P 1'
#
loop_
_entity.id
_entity.type
_entity.pdbx_description
1 polymer ?
#
loop_
_entity_poly.entity_id
_entity_poly.type
_entity_poly.pdbx_seq_one_letter_code
_entity_poly.pdbx_strand_id
1 'polypeptide(L)'
;MGSNGEACYFPRDLTKGSYGGDVNCLQQFLRHKGYLPEEPTGYYGEKTQTAVAKWQDDIGSQVPALGKGVMNMGTRQWYAKKFGLPSPSDPSPSADYPDKQGQKKTCIDVCAEFGGTQDCQTRCVRHDSEKKHACREACQVAFSSACDRAFPPSSANGPQNYTICLQYLDASCKETCQQYT
;
A
#
# COMPACT_ATOMS: atom_id res chain seq x y z
N MET A 1 1.80 2.40 -18.97
CA MET A 1 0.62 1.55 -18.70
C MET A 1 0.45 1.55 -17.19
N GLY A 2 -0.51 2.31 -16.67
CA GLY A 2 -0.71 2.43 -15.22
C GLY A 2 -1.25 1.13 -14.64
N SER A 3 -0.83 0.79 -13.43
CA SER A 3 -1.39 -0.31 -12.65
C SER A 3 -2.88 -0.09 -12.45
N ASN A 4 -3.71 -1.12 -12.64
CA ASN A 4 -5.16 -1.07 -12.38
C ASN A 4 -5.48 -1.05 -10.87
N GLY A 5 -4.47 -0.84 -10.03
CA GLY A 5 -4.56 -0.86 -8.58
C GLY A 5 -4.81 -2.25 -8.00
N GLU A 6 -4.65 -3.34 -8.75
CA GLU A 6 -4.95 -4.71 -8.27
C GLU A 6 -3.80 -5.34 -7.45
N ALA A 7 -2.62 -4.73 -7.46
CA ALA A 7 -1.44 -5.19 -6.71
C ALA A 7 -1.14 -4.33 -5.46
N CYS A 8 -2.11 -3.52 -5.00
CA CYS A 8 -1.94 -2.64 -3.85
C CYS A 8 -1.79 -3.42 -2.54
N TYR A 9 -0.86 -3.00 -1.69
CA TYR A 9 -0.70 -3.54 -0.35
C TYR A 9 -1.31 -2.58 0.68
N PHE A 10 -2.09 -3.11 1.61
CA PHE A 10 -2.72 -2.33 2.66
C PHE A 10 -2.20 -2.81 4.02
N PRO A 11 -1.06 -2.28 4.51
CA PRO A 11 -0.43 -2.72 5.76
C PRO A 11 -1.16 -2.22 7.01
N ARG A 12 -2.03 -1.22 6.85
CA ARG A 12 -2.81 -0.58 7.92
C ARG A 12 -4.24 -0.35 7.47
N ASP A 13 -5.09 -0.04 8.44
CA ASP A 13 -6.45 0.39 8.13
C ASP A 13 -6.45 1.77 7.49
N LEU A 14 -7.28 1.97 6.46
CA LEU A 14 -7.44 3.25 5.78
C LEU A 14 -8.83 3.82 6.06
N THR A 15 -8.84 5.00 6.66
CA THR A 15 -10.03 5.77 7.05
C THR A 15 -9.93 7.20 6.52
N LYS A 16 -11.01 7.97 6.63
CA LYS A 16 -10.96 9.42 6.40
C LYS A 16 -9.80 10.06 7.19
N GLY A 17 -9.02 10.89 6.51
CA GLY A 17 -7.80 11.51 7.06
C GLY A 17 -6.52 10.69 6.86
N SER A 18 -6.60 9.42 6.46
CA SER A 18 -5.42 8.65 6.04
C SER A 18 -4.77 9.30 4.82
N TYR A 19 -3.45 9.29 4.77
CA TYR A 19 -2.67 9.73 3.61
C TYR A 19 -1.53 8.74 3.35
N GLY A 20 -1.05 8.65 2.11
CA GLY A 20 0.01 7.72 1.73
C GLY A 20 -0.17 7.13 0.33
N GLY A 21 0.84 6.40 -0.14
CA GLY A 21 0.73 5.65 -1.39
C GLY A 21 -0.18 4.43 -1.30
N ASP A 22 -0.45 3.90 -0.11
CA ASP A 22 -1.52 2.91 0.10
C ASP A 22 -2.90 3.50 -0.22
N VAL A 23 -3.16 4.74 0.19
CA VAL A 23 -4.37 5.49 -0.17
C VAL A 23 -4.39 5.79 -1.67
N ASN A 24 -3.28 6.23 -2.25
CA ASN A 24 -3.20 6.52 -3.68
C ASN A 24 -3.48 5.26 -4.51
N CYS A 25 -2.91 4.13 -4.13
CA CYS A 25 -3.10 2.85 -4.78
C CYS A 25 -4.58 2.39 -4.66
N LEU A 26 -5.19 2.54 -3.49
CA LEU A 26 -6.64 2.31 -3.32
C LEU A 26 -7.47 3.21 -4.25
N GLN A 27 -7.13 4.49 -4.37
CA GLN A 27 -7.85 5.41 -5.25
C GLN A 27 -7.71 5.03 -6.72
N GLN A 28 -6.53 4.59 -7.16
CA GLN A 28 -6.33 4.04 -8.51
C GLN A 28 -7.23 2.84 -8.75
N PHE A 29 -7.26 1.90 -7.80
CA PHE A 29 -8.13 0.73 -7.85
C PHE A 29 -9.61 1.12 -7.96
N LEU A 30 -10.11 1.98 -7.06
CA LEU A 30 -11.51 2.42 -7.04
C LEU A 30 -11.88 3.17 -8.32
N ARG A 31 -10.98 3.99 -8.84
CA ARG A 31 -11.18 4.69 -10.11
C ARG A 31 -11.26 3.73 -11.28
N HIS A 32 -10.34 2.77 -11.35
CA HIS A 32 -10.35 1.75 -12.39
C HIS A 32 -11.64 0.90 -12.36
N LYS A 33 -12.16 0.61 -11.16
CA LYS A 33 -13.45 -0.08 -11.00
C LYS A 33 -14.68 0.81 -11.18
N GLY A 34 -14.52 2.12 -11.39
CA GLY A 34 -15.61 3.07 -11.64
C GLY A 34 -16.28 3.67 -10.40
N TYR A 35 -15.74 3.44 -9.19
CA TYR A 35 -16.30 3.99 -7.95
C TYR A 35 -15.81 5.40 -7.61
N LEU A 36 -14.61 5.76 -8.07
CA LEU A 36 -14.00 7.06 -7.81
C LEU A 36 -13.78 7.81 -9.14
N PRO A 37 -14.53 8.89 -9.42
CA PRO A 37 -14.35 9.67 -10.65
C PRO A 37 -13.13 10.60 -10.61
N GLU A 38 -12.49 10.75 -9.46
CA GLU A 38 -11.41 11.72 -9.24
C GLU A 38 -10.02 11.14 -9.41
N GLU A 39 -9.07 12.03 -9.66
CA GLU A 39 -7.66 11.68 -9.71
C GLU A 39 -7.17 11.23 -8.31
N PRO A 40 -6.40 10.13 -8.22
CA PRO A 40 -5.75 9.70 -7.00
C PRO A 40 -4.82 10.78 -6.44
N THR A 41 -5.11 11.27 -5.24
CA THR A 41 -4.32 12.29 -4.55
C THR A 41 -3.39 11.71 -3.48
N GLY A 42 -3.62 10.46 -3.08
CA GLY A 42 -2.99 9.88 -1.89
C GLY A 42 -3.60 10.37 -0.57
N TYR A 43 -4.70 11.14 -0.61
CA TYR A 43 -5.44 11.58 0.57
C TYR A 43 -6.84 10.96 0.64
N TYR A 44 -7.16 10.36 1.78
CA TYR A 44 -8.42 9.68 2.01
C TYR A 44 -9.46 10.69 2.51
N GLY A 45 -10.10 11.38 1.55
CA GLY A 45 -11.20 12.31 1.81
C GLY A 45 -12.58 11.64 1.84
N GLU A 46 -13.62 12.48 1.89
CA GLU A 46 -15.03 12.05 1.87
C GLU A 46 -15.42 11.31 0.58
N LYS A 47 -14.85 11.71 -0.55
CA LYS A 47 -15.11 11.07 -1.84
C LYS A 47 -14.49 9.68 -1.91
N THR A 48 -13.27 9.51 -1.38
CA THR A 48 -12.64 8.19 -1.21
C THR A 48 -13.47 7.31 -0.28
N GLN A 49 -13.93 7.84 0.86
CA GLN A 49 -14.79 7.13 1.79
C GLN A 49 -16.08 6.63 1.13
N THR A 50 -16.73 7.49 0.36
CA THR A 50 -17.96 7.16 -0.37
C THR A 50 -17.70 6.10 -1.46
N ALA A 51 -16.58 6.22 -2.18
CA ALA A 51 -16.18 5.24 -3.20
C ALA A 51 -15.89 3.87 -2.57
N VAL A 52 -15.20 3.82 -1.42
CA VAL A 52 -14.97 2.58 -0.68
C VAL A 52 -16.28 1.97 -0.19
N ALA A 53 -17.20 2.78 0.34
CA ALA A 53 -18.50 2.28 0.79
C ALA A 53 -19.30 1.65 -0.36
N LYS A 54 -19.34 2.30 -1.53
CA LYS A 54 -20.01 1.76 -2.73
C LYS A 54 -19.36 0.46 -3.20
N TRP A 55 -18.03 0.42 -3.29
CA TRP A 55 -17.31 -0.79 -3.65
C TRP A 55 -17.54 -1.93 -2.66
N GLN A 56 -17.58 -1.62 -1.35
CA GLN A 56 -17.88 -2.58 -0.29
C GLN A 56 -19.30 -3.14 -0.39
N ASP A 57 -20.28 -2.29 -0.73
CA ASP A 57 -21.66 -2.72 -0.94
C ASP A 57 -21.76 -3.68 -2.15
N ASP A 58 -20.99 -3.45 -3.22
CA ASP A 58 -20.96 -4.30 -4.42
C ASP A 58 -20.28 -5.67 -4.20
N ILE A 59 -19.30 -5.77 -3.29
CA ILE A 59 -18.70 -7.05 -2.90
C ILE A 59 -19.49 -7.78 -1.80
N GLY A 60 -20.48 -7.10 -1.20
CA GLY A 60 -21.54 -7.69 -0.36
C GLY A 60 -21.07 -8.33 0.97
N SER A 61 -21.77 -9.40 1.37
CA SER A 61 -21.59 -10.17 2.63
C SER A 61 -20.26 -10.93 2.75
N GLN A 62 -19.35 -10.77 1.79
CA GLN A 62 -18.06 -11.47 1.76
C GLN A 62 -17.03 -10.87 2.73
N VAL A 63 -17.33 -9.73 3.34
CA VAL A 63 -16.45 -9.03 4.29
C VAL A 63 -17.09 -9.02 5.68
N PRO A 64 -16.55 -9.75 6.68
CA PRO A 64 -17.06 -9.72 8.04
C PRO A 64 -16.80 -8.35 8.70
N ALA A 65 -17.85 -7.75 9.26
CA ALA A 65 -17.85 -6.48 10.01
C ALA A 65 -17.35 -5.25 9.22
N LEU A 66 -18.22 -4.68 8.39
CA LEU A 66 -17.94 -3.47 7.61
C LEU A 66 -18.12 -2.22 8.47
N GLY A 67 -17.00 -1.61 8.90
CA GLY A 67 -17.00 -0.15 8.99
C GLY A 67 -17.16 0.38 7.57
N LYS A 68 -18.38 0.76 7.16
CA LYS A 68 -18.62 1.24 5.79
C LYS A 68 -17.71 2.41 5.46
N GLY A 69 -17.09 2.37 4.28
CA GLY A 69 -16.14 3.41 3.85
C GLY A 69 -14.81 3.37 4.62
N VAL A 70 -14.44 2.23 5.21
CA VAL A 70 -13.16 2.03 5.87
C VAL A 70 -12.51 0.75 5.35
N MET A 71 -11.25 0.83 4.95
CA MET A 71 -10.44 -0.35 4.61
C MET A 71 -9.94 -1.01 5.90
N ASN A 72 -10.83 -1.61 6.66
CA ASN A 72 -10.47 -2.33 7.89
C ASN A 72 -9.79 -3.67 7.58
N MET A 73 -9.29 -4.35 8.61
CA MET A 73 -8.65 -5.67 8.49
C MET A 73 -9.45 -6.66 7.63
N GLY A 74 -10.77 -6.78 7.85
CA GLY A 74 -11.61 -7.70 7.08
C GLY A 74 -11.64 -7.37 5.58
N THR A 75 -11.79 -6.09 5.26
CA THR A 75 -11.80 -5.60 3.86
C THR A 75 -10.44 -5.85 3.20
N ARG A 76 -9.35 -5.59 3.93
CA ARG A 76 -7.98 -5.79 3.47
C ARG A 76 -7.67 -7.27 3.23
N GLN A 77 -8.12 -8.16 4.13
CA GLN A 77 -7.97 -9.61 3.97
C GLN A 77 -8.76 -10.14 2.78
N TRP A 78 -10.00 -9.67 2.59
CA TRP A 78 -10.80 -10.03 1.41
C TRP A 78 -10.09 -9.58 0.14
N TYR A 79 -9.61 -8.33 0.11
CA TYR A 79 -8.89 -7.77 -1.03
C TYR A 79 -7.65 -8.61 -1.35
N ALA A 80 -6.84 -8.90 -0.34
CA ALA A 80 -5.65 -9.70 -0.50
C ALA A 80 -5.97 -11.09 -1.07
N LYS A 81 -6.93 -11.80 -0.47
CA LYS A 81 -7.38 -13.11 -0.97
C LYS A 81 -7.89 -13.05 -2.40
N LYS A 82 -8.67 -12.02 -2.75
CA LYS A 82 -9.25 -11.86 -4.10
C LYS A 82 -8.17 -11.71 -5.18
N PHE A 83 -7.07 -11.02 -4.86
CA PHE A 83 -5.99 -10.73 -5.79
C PHE A 83 -4.74 -11.60 -5.60
N GLY A 84 -4.83 -12.66 -4.78
CA GLY A 84 -3.71 -13.56 -4.51
C GLY A 84 -2.54 -12.87 -3.80
N LEU A 85 -2.83 -11.83 -3.01
CA LEU A 85 -1.85 -11.12 -2.19
C LEU A 85 -1.82 -11.75 -0.78
N PRO A 86 -0.69 -11.65 -0.06
CA PRO A 86 -0.58 -12.11 1.31
C PRO A 86 -1.48 -11.36 2.29
N SER A 87 -1.84 -12.04 3.37
CA SER A 87 -2.83 -11.53 4.31
C SER A 87 -2.24 -10.37 5.11
N PRO A 88 -2.96 -9.25 5.26
CA PRO A 88 -2.52 -8.09 6.05
C PRO A 88 -2.33 -8.36 7.56
N SER A 89 -2.76 -9.54 8.04
CA SER A 89 -2.60 -9.99 9.41
C SER A 89 -1.53 -11.07 9.58
N ASP A 90 -0.89 -11.52 8.50
CA ASP A 90 0.31 -12.35 8.67
C ASP A 90 1.35 -11.44 9.31
N PRO A 91 1.77 -11.69 10.56
CA PRO A 91 2.85 -10.92 11.14
C PRO A 91 4.08 -11.22 10.29
N SER A 92 4.42 -10.30 9.38
CA SER A 92 5.75 -10.24 8.79
C SER A 92 6.69 -10.27 10.00
N PRO A 93 7.51 -11.32 10.20
CA PRO A 93 8.40 -11.38 11.34
C PRO A 93 9.19 -10.06 11.37
N SER A 94 9.02 -9.27 12.43
CA SER A 94 9.82 -8.05 12.56
C SER A 94 11.29 -8.45 12.67
N ALA A 95 12.21 -7.57 12.26
CA ALA A 95 13.64 -7.81 12.43
C ALA A 95 13.99 -8.17 13.88
N ASP A 96 13.25 -7.60 14.85
CA ASP A 96 13.47 -7.76 16.30
C ASP A 96 12.71 -8.92 16.96
N TYR A 97 11.77 -9.59 16.28
CA TYR A 97 11.11 -10.77 16.86
C TYR A 97 11.99 -12.02 16.66
N PRO A 98 12.50 -12.64 17.73
CA PRO A 98 13.08 -13.98 17.61
C PRO A 98 11.95 -14.96 17.29
N ASP A 99 12.12 -15.71 16.21
CA ASP A 99 11.24 -16.84 15.95
C ASP A 99 11.37 -17.83 17.12
N LYS A 100 10.24 -18.30 17.66
CA LYS A 100 10.22 -19.19 18.85
C LYS A 100 10.88 -20.55 18.59
N GLN A 101 11.34 -20.83 17.36
CA GLN A 101 11.79 -22.14 16.88
C GLN A 101 13.13 -22.11 16.14
N GLY A 102 13.84 -20.98 16.07
CA GLY A 102 15.12 -20.88 15.36
C GLY A 102 15.02 -20.95 13.83
N GLN A 103 13.86 -20.63 13.24
CA GLN A 103 13.71 -20.60 11.79
C GLN A 103 14.47 -19.42 11.17
N LYS A 104 15.19 -19.72 10.08
CA LYS A 104 15.92 -18.74 9.27
C LYS A 104 14.92 -17.82 8.55
N LYS A 105 14.74 -16.59 9.03
CA LYS A 105 14.01 -15.53 8.32
C LYS A 105 14.93 -14.82 7.33
N THR A 106 14.40 -14.47 6.15
CA THR A 106 15.10 -13.59 5.21
C THR A 106 14.47 -12.21 5.27
N CYS A 107 15.25 -11.19 5.60
CA CYS A 107 14.80 -9.80 5.61
C CYS A 107 15.17 -9.13 4.29
N ILE A 108 14.25 -8.33 3.78
CA ILE A 108 14.40 -7.54 2.56
C ILE A 108 14.32 -6.08 2.98
N ASP A 109 15.40 -5.36 2.72
CA ASP A 109 15.49 -3.93 2.93
C ASP A 109 15.25 -3.22 1.60
N VAL A 110 14.24 -2.35 1.56
CA VAL A 110 13.96 -1.51 0.40
C VAL A 110 14.03 -0.06 0.82
N CYS A 111 14.87 0.70 0.14
CA CYS A 111 14.99 2.13 0.33
C CYS A 111 14.50 2.89 -0.90
N ALA A 112 13.86 4.03 -0.67
CA ALA A 112 13.55 5.01 -1.68
C ALA A 112 14.23 6.33 -1.31
N GLU A 113 14.81 7.01 -2.29
CA GLU A 113 15.50 8.28 -2.09
C GLU A 113 14.93 9.35 -3.02
N PHE A 114 14.50 10.48 -2.45
CA PHE A 114 14.03 11.65 -3.18
C PHE A 114 14.62 12.92 -2.58
N GLY A 115 15.25 13.75 -3.42
CA GLY A 115 15.75 15.07 -3.01
C GLY A 115 16.75 15.01 -1.84
N GLY A 116 17.56 13.95 -1.74
CA GLY A 116 18.51 13.73 -0.65
C GLY A 116 17.89 13.18 0.64
N THR A 117 16.60 12.82 0.64
CA THR A 117 15.95 12.13 1.75
C THR A 117 15.78 10.66 1.43
N GLN A 118 16.34 9.78 2.26
CA GLN A 118 16.24 8.33 2.13
C GLN A 118 15.29 7.77 3.20
N ASP A 119 14.27 7.02 2.77
CA ASP A 119 13.42 6.22 3.65
C ASP A 119 13.58 4.75 3.31
N CYS A 120 13.87 3.93 4.32
CA CYS A 120 14.02 2.49 4.18
C CYS A 120 12.92 1.76 4.96
N GLN A 121 12.49 0.63 4.41
CA GLN A 121 11.53 -0.26 5.04
C GLN A 121 12.06 -1.69 4.96
N THR A 122 12.01 -2.39 6.09
CA THR A 122 12.44 -3.78 6.21
C THR A 122 11.22 -4.66 6.34
N ARG A 123 11.13 -5.70 5.51
CA ARG A 123 10.12 -6.77 5.63
C ARG A 123 10.81 -8.11 5.62
N CYS A 124 10.52 -8.96 6.60
CA CYS A 124 11.10 -10.28 6.69
C CYS A 124 10.07 -11.35 6.38
N VAL A 125 10.53 -12.41 5.71
CA VAL A 125 9.71 -13.53 5.29
C VAL A 125 10.29 -14.85 5.77
N ARG A 126 9.44 -15.88 5.84
CA ARG A 126 9.84 -17.24 6.19
C ARG A 126 10.09 -18.08 4.95
N HIS A 127 9.39 -17.78 3.84
CA HIS A 127 9.52 -18.52 2.59
C HIS A 127 9.99 -17.63 1.45
N ASP A 128 10.81 -18.20 0.57
CA ASP A 128 11.34 -17.49 -0.59
C ASP A 128 10.23 -17.00 -1.54
N SER A 129 9.12 -17.72 -1.63
CA SER A 129 7.93 -17.34 -2.40
C SER A 129 7.27 -16.03 -1.93
N GLU A 130 7.55 -15.59 -0.71
CA GLU A 130 6.98 -14.37 -0.13
C GLU A 130 7.87 -13.15 -0.38
N LYS A 131 9.13 -13.36 -0.83
CA LYS A 131 10.14 -12.29 -0.97
C LYS A 131 9.67 -11.17 -1.89
N LYS A 132 9.07 -11.53 -3.03
CA LYS A 132 8.58 -10.56 -4.00
C LYS A 132 7.49 -9.68 -3.42
N HIS A 133 6.58 -10.28 -2.65
CA HIS A 133 5.53 -9.55 -1.97
C HIS A 133 6.11 -8.61 -0.90
N ALA A 134 6.94 -9.14 -0.01
CA ALA A 134 7.55 -8.35 1.06
C ALA A 134 8.36 -7.17 0.52
N CYS A 135 9.10 -7.38 -0.57
CA CYS A 135 9.79 -6.31 -1.27
C CYS A 135 8.83 -5.23 -1.76
N ARG A 136 7.72 -5.60 -2.42
CA ARG A 136 6.79 -4.60 -2.96
C ARG A 136 6.04 -3.85 -1.88
N GLU A 137 5.68 -4.51 -0.78
CA GLU A 137 5.10 -3.84 0.39
C GLU A 137 6.11 -2.86 1.00
N ALA A 138 7.35 -3.30 1.23
CA ALA A 138 8.42 -2.45 1.74
C ALA A 138 8.64 -1.23 0.83
N CYS A 139 8.72 -1.46 -0.48
CA CYS A 139 8.86 -0.42 -1.48
C CYS A 139 7.71 0.58 -1.43
N GLN A 140 6.45 0.10 -1.43
CA GLN A 140 5.29 0.99 -1.42
C GLN A 140 5.34 1.92 -0.21
N VAL A 141 5.69 1.42 0.97
CA VAL A 141 5.79 2.22 2.20
C VAL A 141 7.00 3.17 2.15
N ALA A 142 8.19 2.67 1.78
CA ALA A 142 9.42 3.47 1.71
C ALA A 142 9.27 4.62 0.72
N PHE A 143 8.79 4.33 -0.48
CA PHE A 143 8.59 5.29 -1.56
C PHE A 143 7.57 6.35 -1.18
N SER A 144 6.44 5.94 -0.59
CA SER A 144 5.42 6.89 -0.13
C SER A 144 5.95 7.83 0.94
N SER A 145 6.71 7.30 1.90
CA SER A 145 7.35 8.08 2.97
C SER A 145 8.35 9.08 2.39
N ALA A 146 9.20 8.63 1.47
CA ALA A 146 10.17 9.51 0.83
C ALA A 146 9.51 10.62 0.01
N CYS A 147 8.41 10.34 -0.71
CA CYS A 147 7.62 11.37 -1.39
C CYS A 147 7.01 12.38 -0.40
N ASP A 148 6.47 11.92 0.73
CA ASP A 148 5.87 12.78 1.75
C ASP A 148 6.91 13.72 2.37
N ARG A 149 8.09 13.20 2.68
CA ARG A 149 9.20 14.02 3.22
C ARG A 149 9.76 15.00 2.18
N ALA A 150 9.88 14.57 0.92
CA ALA A 150 10.37 15.43 -0.16
C ALA A 150 9.38 16.55 -0.51
N PHE A 151 8.07 16.27 -0.39
CA PHE A 151 7.00 17.18 -0.81
C PHE A 151 5.92 17.34 0.27
N PRO A 152 6.26 17.89 1.44
CA PRO A 152 5.33 17.97 2.55
C PRO A 152 4.15 18.90 2.20
N PRO A 153 2.94 18.64 2.72
CA PRO A 153 1.75 19.42 2.39
C PRO A 153 1.83 20.90 2.80
N SER A 154 2.74 21.25 3.71
CA SER A 154 3.02 22.62 4.14
C SER A 154 3.88 23.42 3.15
N SER A 155 4.54 22.76 2.18
CA SER A 155 5.41 23.41 1.21
C SER A 155 4.63 23.96 0.00
N ALA A 156 5.19 24.99 -0.65
CA ALA A 156 4.64 25.51 -1.90
C ALA A 156 4.66 24.42 -2.98
N ASN A 157 3.50 24.14 -3.57
CA ASN A 157 3.28 23.03 -4.51
C ASN A 157 3.51 21.61 -3.94
N GLY A 158 3.66 21.46 -2.62
CA GLY A 158 3.87 20.17 -1.95
C GLY A 158 2.84 19.12 -2.36
N PRO A 159 1.53 19.37 -2.21
CA PRO A 159 0.49 18.40 -2.60
C PRO A 159 0.53 17.99 -4.08
N GLN A 160 0.80 18.93 -4.99
CA GLN A 160 0.93 18.64 -6.43
C GLN A 160 2.16 17.78 -6.69
N ASN A 161 3.31 18.15 -6.13
CA ASN A 161 4.56 17.41 -6.29
C ASN A 161 4.51 16.02 -5.64
N TYR A 162 3.84 15.90 -4.49
CA TYR A 162 3.56 14.61 -3.85
C TYR A 162 2.75 13.69 -4.76
N THR A 163 1.69 14.22 -5.37
CA THR A 163 0.87 13.48 -6.34
C THR A 163 1.69 13.03 -7.54
N ILE A 164 2.53 13.92 -8.09
CA ILE A 164 3.45 13.58 -9.20
C ILE A 164 4.47 12.51 -8.77
N CYS A 165 5.03 12.62 -7.57
CA CYS A 165 5.97 11.65 -7.03
C CYS A 165 5.35 10.25 -6.97
N LEU A 166 4.12 10.13 -6.45
CA LEU A 166 3.41 8.85 -6.36
C LEU A 166 3.06 8.22 -7.71
N GLN A 167 3.06 8.97 -8.82
CA GLN A 167 2.85 8.39 -10.16
C GLN A 167 3.97 7.41 -10.56
N TYR A 168 5.17 7.56 -10.00
CA TYR A 168 6.31 6.69 -10.28
C TYR A 168 6.36 5.45 -9.40
N LEU A 169 5.56 5.40 -8.31
CA LEU A 169 5.63 4.37 -7.28
C LEU A 169 5.52 2.95 -7.87
N ASP A 170 4.53 2.69 -8.72
CA ASP A 170 4.30 1.34 -9.28
C ASP A 170 5.48 0.88 -10.16
N ALA A 171 5.96 1.75 -11.04
CA ALA A 171 7.07 1.45 -11.93
C ALA A 171 8.36 1.19 -11.12
N SER A 172 8.67 2.06 -10.17
CA SER A 172 9.83 1.92 -9.30
C SER A 172 9.76 0.64 -8.47
N CYS A 173 8.64 0.35 -7.82
CA CYS A 173 8.52 -0.86 -7.01
C CYS A 173 8.53 -2.14 -7.84
N LYS A 174 8.02 -2.12 -9.08
CA LYS A 174 8.12 -3.25 -10.00
C LYS A 174 9.58 -3.53 -10.38
N GLU A 175 10.35 -2.47 -10.69
CA GLU A 175 11.76 -2.57 -11.05
C GLU A 175 12.63 -3.01 -9.86
N THR A 176 12.50 -2.36 -8.71
CA THR A 176 13.26 -2.70 -7.49
C THR A 176 13.06 -4.15 -7.06
N CYS A 177 11.83 -4.67 -7.20
CA CYS A 177 11.47 -6.01 -6.75
C CYS A 177 11.52 -7.08 -7.85
N GLN A 178 12.03 -6.77 -9.04
CA GLN A 178 12.07 -7.73 -10.16
C GLN A 178 12.99 -8.92 -9.91
N GLN A 179 13.99 -8.75 -9.03
CA GLN A 179 14.96 -9.79 -8.65
C GLN A 179 14.36 -10.92 -7.79
N TYR A 180 13.16 -10.71 -7.23
CA TYR A 180 12.48 -11.71 -6.43
C TYR A 180 11.44 -12.44 -7.28
N THR A 181 11.58 -13.76 -7.35
CA THR A 181 10.69 -14.67 -8.09
C THR A 181 9.54 -15.15 -7.23
#